data_AF-A0A369I5R8-F1
#
_entry.id   AF-A0A369I5R8-F1
#
_cell.length_a   1.000
_cell.length_b   1.000
_cell.length_c   1.000
_cell.angle_alpha   90.00
_cell.angle_beta   90.00
_cell.angle_gamma   90.00
#
_symmetry.space_group_name_H-M   'P 1'
#
loop_
_entity.id
_entity.type
_entity.pdbx_description
1 polymer ?
#
loop_
_entity_poly.entity_id
_entity_poly.type
_entity_poly.pdbx_seq_one_letter_code
_entity_poly.pdbx_strand_id
1 'polypeptide(L)'
;MRKLLFVLCSVFFATLTIAQTESLVNSVEATYRAGLPHFFDKIQKGQTVKVAYLGGSITRADNGWRTKTFQWLQSNYPQTQFVEIMAAIGGTGSDFGAYRLQNHVLQHAPDLVFVEFAVNDNGKSAQEVKESMEGIVRQIWRQNRSIDICFVYTFSRPQLEFYQRGTFPISASAMEEVADYYQIPSISMAFPAVNLITAGKMVLQGQAGSTTGPMVFSADGVHPFPETGHTVYAEAIKKHLIQLQSVGKKGKHTLKKALMSNNLEKANLLALDNIEKSSGWQRVDSVVVGKAYASLLTSVIASDDTSESIKVRFKGTSFGIVDVIGPSSGQIKVYIDNEPPRYINRFDEYATYYRMNYTIINGLKAGNHEVTIKVSPEKLDKASILQKRNNKINNPKLYEKKFLYLGGILVK
;
A
#
# COMPACT_ATOMS: atom_id res chain seq x y z
N MET A 1 2.55 -76.26 9.61
CA MET A 1 3.26 -75.15 8.93
C MET A 1 2.35 -74.57 7.84
N ARG A 2 1.64 -73.47 8.12
CA ARG A 2 0.83 -72.73 7.13
C ARG A 2 1.19 -71.26 7.25
N LYS A 3 1.67 -70.70 6.14
CA LYS A 3 2.08 -69.30 5.95
C LYS A 3 0.82 -68.41 5.92
N LEU A 4 0.84 -67.29 6.63
CA LEU A 4 -0.08 -66.18 6.39
C LEU A 4 0.76 -64.97 5.97
N LEU A 5 0.63 -64.58 4.71
CA LEU A 5 1.33 -63.46 4.09
C LEU A 5 0.44 -62.21 4.24
N PHE A 6 0.83 -61.28 5.11
CA PHE A 6 0.18 -59.96 5.16
C PHE A 6 0.79 -59.07 4.09
N VAL A 7 0.02 -58.73 3.06
CA VAL A 7 0.39 -57.72 2.05
C VAL A 7 -0.04 -56.37 2.60
N LEU A 8 0.93 -55.52 2.95
CA LEU A 8 0.71 -54.12 3.26
C LEU A 8 0.65 -53.33 1.94
N CYS A 9 -0.53 -52.86 1.54
CA CYS A 9 -0.67 -51.90 0.45
C CYS A 9 -0.48 -50.48 0.98
N SER A 10 0.70 -49.91 0.73
CA SER A 10 0.99 -48.50 1.00
C SER A 10 0.43 -47.64 -0.14
N VAL A 11 -0.66 -46.92 0.10
CA VAL A 11 -1.18 -45.91 -0.83
C VAL A 11 -0.40 -44.62 -0.62
N PHE A 12 0.54 -44.32 -1.52
CA PHE A 12 1.20 -43.02 -1.58
C PHE A 12 0.26 -42.00 -2.24
N PHE A 13 -0.33 -41.10 -1.46
CA PHE A 13 -0.91 -39.86 -1.98
C PHE A 13 0.23 -38.89 -2.28
N ALA A 14 0.67 -38.84 -3.54
CA ALA A 14 1.53 -37.77 -4.02
C ALA A 14 0.67 -36.50 -4.18
N THR A 15 0.78 -35.56 -3.23
CA THR A 15 0.27 -34.20 -3.44
C THR A 15 1.17 -33.51 -4.45
N LEU A 16 0.72 -33.46 -5.70
CA LEU A 16 1.28 -32.58 -6.73
C LEU A 16 0.95 -31.13 -6.36
N THR A 17 1.84 -30.48 -5.61
CA THR A 17 1.88 -29.02 -5.56
C THR A 17 2.42 -28.54 -6.90
N ILE A 18 1.52 -28.11 -7.79
CA ILE A 18 1.91 -27.33 -8.96
C ILE A 18 2.32 -25.95 -8.42
N ALA A 19 3.61 -25.74 -8.21
CA ALA A 19 4.15 -24.41 -8.01
C ALA A 19 3.98 -23.67 -9.35
N GLN A 20 2.94 -22.84 -9.45
CA GLN A 20 2.78 -21.96 -10.59
C GLN A 20 3.93 -20.94 -10.51
N THR A 21 4.98 -21.14 -11.31
CA THR A 21 6.08 -20.17 -11.42
C THR A 21 5.51 -18.90 -12.01
N GLU A 22 5.36 -17.86 -11.19
CA GLU A 22 4.92 -16.55 -11.64
C GLU A 22 5.91 -16.02 -12.68
N SER A 23 5.41 -15.68 -13.88
CA SER A 23 6.25 -15.19 -14.96
C SER A 23 6.72 -13.77 -14.67
N LEU A 24 8.04 -13.58 -14.56
CA LEU A 24 8.64 -12.26 -14.41
C LEU A 24 8.68 -11.53 -15.75
N VAL A 25 8.40 -10.23 -15.73
CA VAL A 25 8.47 -9.34 -16.90
C VAL A 25 9.89 -8.76 -17.01
N ASN A 26 10.40 -8.56 -18.23
CA ASN A 26 11.68 -7.88 -18.42
C ASN A 26 11.62 -6.45 -17.87
N SER A 27 12.63 -6.05 -17.10
CA SER A 27 12.70 -4.70 -16.57
C SER A 27 13.12 -3.71 -17.64
N VAL A 28 12.35 -2.64 -17.81
CA VAL A 28 12.69 -1.48 -18.63
C VAL A 28 12.53 -0.20 -17.82
N GLU A 29 13.22 0.88 -18.21
CA GLU A 29 13.14 2.16 -17.50
C GLU A 29 11.75 2.80 -17.63
N ALA A 30 11.10 2.70 -18.79
CA ALA A 30 9.72 3.15 -18.96
C ALA A 30 9.01 2.43 -20.12
N THR A 31 7.69 2.30 -19.97
CA THR A 31 6.76 1.85 -21.03
C THR A 31 5.62 2.86 -21.12
N TYR A 32 5.50 3.58 -22.24
CA TYR A 32 4.60 4.75 -22.30
C TYR A 32 3.14 4.43 -22.61
N ARG A 33 2.84 3.29 -23.25
CA ARG A 33 1.47 2.83 -23.58
C ARG A 33 0.57 3.96 -24.12
N ALA A 34 -0.59 4.23 -23.52
CA ALA A 34 -1.51 5.28 -23.95
C ALA A 34 -1.12 6.70 -23.51
N GLY A 35 0.00 6.88 -22.79
CA GLY A 35 0.49 8.18 -22.37
C GLY A 35 -0.33 8.83 -21.24
N LEU A 36 -0.21 10.15 -21.12
CA LEU A 36 -0.93 10.99 -20.15
C LEU A 36 -1.67 12.16 -20.87
N PRO A 37 -2.56 11.85 -21.83
CA PRO A 37 -3.07 12.86 -22.76
C PRO A 37 -3.96 13.92 -22.11
N HIS A 38 -4.67 13.61 -21.01
CA HIS A 38 -5.58 14.57 -20.36
C HIS A 38 -4.81 15.53 -19.46
N PHE A 39 -3.83 15.01 -18.73
CA PHE A 39 -2.91 15.77 -17.90
C PHE A 39 -2.19 16.84 -18.71
N PHE A 40 -1.55 16.45 -19.83
CA PHE A 40 -0.84 17.40 -20.68
C PHE A 40 -1.78 18.36 -21.43
N ASP A 41 -3.00 17.94 -21.79
CA ASP A 41 -4.00 18.84 -22.37
C ASP A 41 -4.44 19.94 -21.39
N LYS A 42 -4.64 19.63 -20.11
CA LYS A 42 -4.96 20.64 -19.09
C LYS A 42 -3.80 21.61 -18.87
N ILE A 43 -2.56 21.12 -18.84
CA ILE A 43 -1.36 21.97 -18.78
C ILE A 43 -1.31 22.92 -19.98
N GLN A 44 -1.51 22.40 -21.20
CA GLN A 44 -1.47 23.21 -22.42
C GLN A 44 -2.53 24.32 -22.41
N LYS A 45 -3.68 24.06 -21.77
CA LYS A 45 -4.79 25.02 -21.62
C LYS A 45 -4.61 25.98 -20.44
N GLY A 46 -3.53 25.88 -19.67
CA GLY A 46 -3.31 26.70 -18.47
C GLY A 46 -4.35 26.48 -17.36
N GLN A 47 -5.01 25.33 -17.33
CA GLN A 47 -6.02 25.01 -16.32
C GLN A 47 -5.35 24.57 -15.01
N THR A 48 -6.05 24.68 -13.88
CA THR A 48 -5.56 24.07 -12.63
C THR A 48 -5.43 22.55 -12.79
N VAL A 49 -4.27 22.02 -12.42
CA VAL A 49 -3.94 20.60 -12.50
C VAL A 49 -3.68 20.03 -11.11
N LYS A 50 -4.43 19.00 -10.73
CA LYS A 50 -4.29 18.32 -9.45
C LYS A 50 -3.53 17.01 -9.62
N VAL A 51 -2.42 16.85 -8.90
CA VAL A 51 -1.54 15.67 -8.99
C VAL A 51 -1.54 14.90 -7.69
N ALA A 52 -2.03 13.67 -7.73
CA ALA A 52 -2.05 12.78 -6.59
C ALA A 52 -0.87 11.81 -6.58
N TYR A 53 -0.32 11.61 -5.39
CA TYR A 53 0.76 10.68 -5.12
C TYR A 53 0.28 9.61 -4.14
N LEU A 54 -0.16 8.48 -4.68
CA LEU A 54 -0.65 7.33 -3.94
C LEU A 54 0.48 6.30 -3.78
N GLY A 55 0.99 6.14 -2.56
CA GLY A 55 2.07 5.18 -2.33
C GLY A 55 2.46 4.97 -0.88
N GLY A 56 3.63 4.35 -0.70
CA GLY A 56 4.21 3.99 0.59
C GLY A 56 5.09 5.04 1.24
N SER A 57 6.04 4.59 2.06
CA SER A 57 6.98 5.45 2.80
C SER A 57 7.95 6.20 1.88
N ILE A 58 8.37 5.60 0.77
CA ILE A 58 9.27 6.23 -0.20
C ILE A 58 8.56 7.40 -0.90
N THR A 59 7.29 7.25 -1.26
CA THR A 59 6.46 8.34 -1.79
C THR A 59 6.19 9.43 -0.74
N ARG A 60 6.10 9.04 0.55
CA ARG A 60 5.83 9.98 1.64
C ARG A 60 6.98 10.94 1.92
N ALA A 61 8.22 10.50 1.72
CA ALA A 61 9.43 11.22 2.11
C ALA A 61 9.37 12.74 1.79
N ASP A 62 9.74 13.54 2.78
CA ASP A 62 9.95 14.97 2.59
C ASP A 62 11.22 15.19 1.78
N ASN A 63 11.22 16.20 0.90
CA ASN A 63 12.29 16.43 -0.08
C ASN A 63 12.60 15.19 -0.94
N GLY A 64 11.64 14.26 -1.07
CA GLY A 64 11.76 13.04 -1.85
C GLY A 64 11.41 13.22 -3.32
N TRP A 65 11.26 12.08 -4.03
CA TRP A 65 10.98 12.07 -5.47
C TRP A 65 9.66 12.79 -5.80
N ARG A 66 8.65 12.62 -4.93
CA ARG A 66 7.34 13.28 -5.02
C ARG A 66 7.50 14.80 -5.04
N THR A 67 8.11 15.35 -3.99
CA THR A 67 8.24 16.80 -3.84
C THR A 67 9.11 17.39 -4.94
N LYS A 68 10.23 16.73 -5.30
CA LYS A 68 11.13 17.16 -6.37
C LYS A 68 10.44 17.12 -7.75
N THR A 69 9.59 16.14 -8.00
CA THR A 69 8.80 16.05 -9.24
C THR A 69 7.71 17.12 -9.27
N PHE A 70 7.00 17.32 -8.16
CA PHE A 70 5.94 18.34 -8.07
C PHE A 70 6.51 19.76 -8.26
N GLN A 71 7.64 20.07 -7.62
CA GLN A 71 8.37 21.33 -7.82
C GLN A 71 8.82 21.50 -9.27
N TRP A 72 9.30 20.43 -9.92
CA TRP A 72 9.66 20.48 -11.33
C TRP A 72 8.45 20.79 -12.21
N LEU A 73 7.28 20.20 -11.95
CA LEU A 73 6.05 20.52 -12.68
C LEU A 73 5.71 22.02 -12.58
N GLN A 74 5.78 22.60 -11.37
CA GLN A 74 5.53 24.02 -11.15
C GLN A 74 6.53 24.90 -11.92
N SER A 75 7.82 24.57 -11.86
CA SER A 75 8.87 25.34 -12.55
C SER A 75 8.82 25.19 -14.07
N ASN A 76 8.47 24.01 -14.57
CA ASN A 76 8.47 23.71 -16.01
C ASN A 76 7.22 24.23 -16.72
N TYR A 77 6.10 24.40 -16.01
CA TYR A 77 4.86 24.97 -16.56
C TYR A 77 4.34 26.11 -15.68
N PRO A 78 5.04 27.26 -15.65
CA PRO A 78 4.73 28.36 -14.72
C PRO A 78 3.36 29.02 -14.97
N GLN A 79 2.75 28.79 -16.14
CA GLN A 79 1.40 29.28 -16.47
C GLN A 79 0.28 28.36 -15.96
N THR A 80 0.62 27.20 -15.38
CA THR A 80 -0.33 26.22 -14.84
C THR A 80 -0.29 26.23 -13.33
N GLN A 81 -1.45 26.39 -12.68
CA GLN A 81 -1.55 26.19 -11.24
C GLN A 81 -1.57 24.69 -10.92
N PHE A 82 -0.58 24.20 -10.18
CA PHE A 82 -0.56 22.83 -9.67
C PHE A 82 -1.03 22.75 -8.22
N VAL A 83 -1.80 21.71 -7.92
CA VAL A 83 -2.23 21.35 -6.56
C VAL A 83 -1.77 19.94 -6.26
N GLU A 84 -1.03 19.77 -5.17
CA GLU A 84 -0.58 18.45 -4.72
C GLU A 84 -1.66 17.76 -3.88
N ILE A 85 -1.90 16.48 -4.16
CA ILE A 85 -2.69 15.59 -3.32
C ILE A 85 -1.73 14.53 -2.74
N MET A 86 -1.31 14.75 -1.50
CA MET A 86 -0.38 13.88 -0.78
C MET A 86 -1.17 12.70 -0.18
N ALA A 87 -1.14 11.54 -0.84
CA ALA A 87 -1.92 10.36 -0.45
C ALA A 87 -1.03 9.16 -0.10
N ALA A 88 0.15 9.41 0.47
CA ALA A 88 1.13 8.39 0.82
C ALA A 88 1.14 8.05 2.32
N ILE A 89 1.18 6.75 2.63
CA ILE A 89 1.25 6.24 4.01
C ILE A 89 2.35 5.19 4.11
N GLY A 90 3.28 5.40 5.06
CA GLY A 90 4.39 4.48 5.25
C GLY A 90 3.94 3.07 5.66
N GLY A 91 4.59 2.06 5.09
CA GLY A 91 4.36 0.65 5.46
C GLY A 91 3.05 0.06 4.94
N THR A 92 2.39 0.66 3.95
CA THR A 92 1.12 0.15 3.39
C THR A 92 1.26 -0.24 1.92
N GLY A 93 0.64 -1.36 1.53
CA GLY A 93 0.62 -1.84 0.16
C GLY A 93 -0.58 -1.33 -0.68
N SER A 94 -0.64 -1.81 -1.92
CA SER A 94 -1.70 -1.45 -2.87
C SER A 94 -3.09 -1.92 -2.44
N ASP A 95 -3.17 -2.97 -1.64
CA ASP A 95 -4.40 -3.48 -1.02
C ASP A 95 -5.07 -2.38 -0.19
N PHE A 96 -4.38 -1.83 0.80
CA PHE A 96 -4.90 -0.72 1.60
C PHE A 96 -5.06 0.56 0.77
N GLY A 97 -4.17 0.78 -0.19
CA GLY A 97 -4.30 1.84 -1.20
C GLY A 97 -5.66 1.83 -1.90
N ALA A 98 -6.15 0.65 -2.29
CA ALA A 98 -7.46 0.47 -2.93
C ALA A 98 -8.64 0.78 -2.00
N TYR A 99 -8.60 0.35 -0.73
CA TYR A 99 -9.69 0.65 0.21
C TYR A 99 -9.82 2.13 0.53
N ARG A 100 -8.69 2.85 0.66
CA ARG A 100 -8.69 4.28 1.05
C ARG A 100 -8.73 5.25 -0.12
N LEU A 101 -8.80 4.74 -1.35
CA LEU A 101 -8.62 5.52 -2.56
C LEU A 101 -9.66 6.64 -2.69
N GLN A 102 -10.92 6.34 -2.39
CA GLN A 102 -11.99 7.33 -2.40
C GLN A 102 -11.67 8.50 -1.47
N ASN A 103 -11.33 8.19 -0.22
CA ASN A 103 -11.15 9.18 0.84
C ASN A 103 -9.83 9.95 0.68
N HIS A 104 -8.77 9.37 0.13
CA HIS A 104 -7.46 10.03 0.13
C HIS A 104 -7.05 10.58 -1.24
N VAL A 105 -7.77 10.22 -2.29
CA VAL A 105 -7.43 10.62 -3.67
C VAL A 105 -8.68 11.14 -4.40
N LEU A 106 -9.70 10.30 -4.61
CA LEU A 106 -10.77 10.62 -5.55
C LEU A 106 -11.68 11.76 -5.08
N GLN A 107 -11.90 11.92 -3.77
CA GLN A 107 -12.66 13.05 -3.23
C GLN A 107 -12.04 14.42 -3.59
N HIS A 108 -10.75 14.46 -3.93
CA HIS A 108 -10.05 15.68 -4.31
C HIS A 108 -10.07 15.94 -5.83
N ALA A 109 -10.69 15.05 -6.61
CA ALA A 109 -10.80 15.12 -8.07
C ALA A 109 -9.45 15.33 -8.78
N PRO A 110 -8.50 14.37 -8.68
CA PRO A 110 -7.19 14.49 -9.31
C PRO A 110 -7.29 14.46 -10.83
N ASP A 111 -6.28 15.02 -11.50
CA ASP A 111 -6.11 14.94 -12.95
C ASP A 111 -5.05 13.88 -13.34
N LEU A 112 -4.05 13.70 -12.48
CA LEU A 112 -3.03 12.66 -12.59
C LEU A 112 -2.87 11.93 -11.25
N VAL A 113 -2.79 10.61 -11.28
CA VAL A 113 -2.46 9.79 -10.11
C VAL A 113 -1.19 8.99 -10.39
N PHE A 114 -0.11 9.31 -9.67
CA PHE A 114 1.03 8.41 -9.55
C PHE A 114 0.73 7.32 -8.53
N VAL A 115 0.96 6.06 -8.91
CA VAL A 115 0.74 4.89 -8.04
C VAL A 115 2.06 4.15 -7.82
N GLU A 116 2.48 4.02 -6.57
CA GLU A 116 3.79 3.50 -6.17
C GLU A 116 3.67 2.51 -5.00
N PHE A 117 3.71 1.20 -5.29
CA PHE A 117 3.60 0.15 -4.26
C PHE A 117 4.54 -1.04 -4.47
N ALA A 118 5.44 -1.01 -5.45
CA ALA A 118 6.26 -2.17 -5.81
C ALA A 118 7.11 -2.71 -4.64
N VAL A 119 7.65 -1.82 -3.81
CA VAL A 119 8.38 -2.20 -2.57
C VAL A 119 7.43 -2.67 -1.48
N ASN A 120 6.28 -2.00 -1.30
CA ASN A 120 5.34 -2.32 -0.23
C ASN A 120 4.56 -3.62 -0.45
N ASP A 121 4.40 -4.02 -1.71
CA ASP A 121 3.79 -5.29 -2.08
C ASP A 121 4.81 -6.43 -2.21
N ASN A 122 6.08 -6.19 -1.84
CA ASN A 122 7.09 -7.25 -1.82
C ASN A 122 6.66 -8.38 -0.88
N GLY A 123 6.65 -9.62 -1.38
CA GLY A 123 6.21 -10.80 -0.64
C GLY A 123 4.73 -11.14 -0.79
N LYS A 124 3.93 -10.31 -1.46
CA LYS A 124 2.57 -10.68 -1.91
C LYS A 124 2.64 -11.51 -3.19
N SER A 125 1.64 -12.36 -3.41
CA SER A 125 1.48 -13.08 -4.67
C SER A 125 1.15 -12.13 -5.83
N ALA A 126 1.49 -12.52 -7.05
CA ALA A 126 1.11 -11.76 -8.24
C ALA A 126 -0.41 -11.57 -8.33
N GLN A 127 -1.20 -12.55 -7.88
CA GLN A 127 -2.66 -12.44 -7.84
C GLN A 127 -3.14 -11.30 -6.93
N GLU A 128 -2.65 -11.24 -5.69
CA GLU A 128 -3.04 -10.19 -4.72
C GLU A 128 -2.67 -8.79 -5.22
N VAL A 129 -1.49 -8.66 -5.84
CA VAL A 129 -1.02 -7.41 -6.45
C VAL A 129 -1.94 -7.00 -7.60
N LYS A 130 -2.26 -7.93 -8.51
CA LYS A 130 -3.15 -7.66 -9.64
C LYS A 130 -4.55 -7.25 -9.19
N GLU A 131 -5.13 -7.96 -8.22
CA GLU A 131 -6.46 -7.65 -7.67
C GLU A 131 -6.51 -6.24 -7.06
N SER A 132 -5.46 -5.86 -6.35
CA SER A 132 -5.35 -4.56 -5.68
C SER A 132 -5.12 -3.42 -6.66
N MET A 133 -4.14 -3.56 -7.55
CA MET A 133 -3.79 -2.55 -8.55
C MET A 133 -4.88 -2.35 -9.58
N GLU A 134 -5.52 -3.42 -10.06
CA GLU A 134 -6.70 -3.31 -10.90
C GLU A 134 -7.84 -2.60 -10.17
N GLY A 135 -8.06 -2.91 -8.88
CA GLY A 135 -9.05 -2.21 -8.07
C GLY A 135 -8.84 -0.70 -8.08
N ILE A 136 -7.59 -0.24 -7.89
CA ILE A 136 -7.22 1.17 -7.96
C ILE A 136 -7.57 1.79 -9.32
N VAL A 137 -7.12 1.16 -10.41
CA VAL A 137 -7.36 1.64 -11.78
C VAL A 137 -8.85 1.77 -12.06
N ARG A 138 -9.61 0.73 -11.74
CA ARG A 138 -11.03 0.66 -12.04
C ARG A 138 -11.83 1.66 -11.22
N GLN A 139 -11.48 1.87 -9.95
CA GLN A 139 -12.09 2.92 -9.12
C GLN A 139 -11.84 4.32 -9.72
N ILE A 140 -10.60 4.64 -10.09
CA ILE A 140 -10.26 5.93 -10.72
C ILE A 140 -11.09 6.16 -11.98
N TRP A 141 -11.15 5.17 -12.88
CA TRP A 141 -11.87 5.34 -14.15
C TRP A 141 -13.38 5.14 -14.07
N ARG A 142 -13.91 4.53 -13.01
CA ARG A 142 -15.35 4.61 -12.67
C ARG A 142 -15.73 6.03 -12.24
N GLN A 143 -14.88 6.68 -11.46
CA GLN A 143 -15.10 8.06 -11.03
C GLN A 143 -15.01 9.03 -12.22
N ASN A 144 -13.91 9.00 -12.97
CA ASN A 144 -13.73 9.84 -14.15
C ASN A 144 -12.68 9.24 -15.10
N ARG A 145 -13.11 8.93 -16.32
CA ARG A 145 -12.29 8.34 -17.40
C ARG A 145 -11.30 9.32 -18.05
N SER A 146 -11.22 10.55 -17.55
CA SER A 146 -10.24 11.56 -17.99
C SER A 146 -9.12 11.76 -16.97
N ILE A 147 -9.12 10.99 -15.87
CA ILE A 147 -8.01 10.97 -14.91
C ILE A 147 -6.91 10.09 -15.48
N ASP A 148 -5.72 10.66 -15.66
CA ASP A 148 -4.54 9.91 -16.07
C ASP A 148 -3.90 9.18 -14.89
N ILE A 149 -3.31 8.03 -15.16
CA ILE A 149 -2.64 7.17 -14.17
C ILE A 149 -1.23 6.91 -14.66
N CYS A 150 -0.25 6.96 -13.76
CA CYS A 150 1.10 6.50 -14.05
C CYS A 150 1.59 5.58 -12.93
N PHE A 151 1.98 4.37 -13.28
CA PHE A 151 2.63 3.48 -12.32
C PHE A 151 4.11 3.84 -12.22
N VAL A 152 4.63 3.91 -11.00
CA VAL A 152 6.05 4.18 -10.80
C VAL A 152 6.65 3.16 -9.85
N TYR A 153 7.86 2.69 -10.17
CA TYR A 153 8.49 1.59 -9.45
C TYR A 153 9.76 2.06 -8.73
N THR A 154 9.71 1.96 -7.41
CA THR A 154 10.87 2.04 -6.51
C THR A 154 11.47 0.63 -6.33
N PHE A 155 12.61 0.53 -5.65
CA PHE A 155 13.16 -0.76 -5.25
C PHE A 155 13.77 -0.71 -3.86
N SER A 156 13.97 -1.90 -3.30
CA SER A 156 14.69 -2.12 -2.04
C SER A 156 15.69 -3.27 -2.20
N ARG A 157 16.52 -3.50 -1.17
CA ARG A 157 17.54 -4.56 -1.15
C ARG A 157 17.06 -5.91 -1.66
N PRO A 158 15.90 -6.47 -1.24
CA PRO A 158 15.42 -7.77 -1.72
C PRO A 158 15.15 -7.83 -3.23
N GLN A 159 14.95 -6.67 -3.87
CA GLN A 159 14.57 -6.58 -5.28
C GLN A 159 15.75 -6.28 -6.20
N LEU A 160 16.92 -5.90 -5.66
CA LEU A 160 18.08 -5.48 -6.45
C LEU A 160 18.49 -6.53 -7.50
N GLU A 161 18.58 -7.80 -7.09
CA GLU A 161 19.03 -8.87 -8.00
C GLU A 161 18.07 -9.15 -9.15
N PHE A 162 16.77 -8.82 -9.02
CA PHE A 162 15.82 -8.96 -10.13
C PHE A 162 16.21 -7.99 -11.26
N TYR A 163 16.40 -6.72 -10.90
CA TYR A 163 16.79 -5.67 -11.84
C TYR A 163 18.19 -5.93 -12.44
N GLN A 164 19.15 -6.42 -11.65
CA GLN A 164 20.48 -6.78 -12.16
C GLN A 164 20.45 -7.94 -13.17
N ARG A 165 19.44 -8.80 -13.08
CA ARG A 165 19.17 -9.88 -14.04
C ARG A 165 18.24 -9.45 -15.19
N GLY A 166 17.90 -8.16 -15.27
CA GLY A 166 17.06 -7.61 -16.34
C GLY A 166 15.57 -7.93 -16.21
N THR A 167 15.08 -8.25 -15.01
CA THR A 167 13.67 -8.57 -14.74
C THR A 167 13.09 -7.68 -13.64
N PHE A 168 11.79 -7.45 -13.69
CA PHE A 168 11.06 -6.85 -12.57
C PHE A 168 10.85 -7.89 -11.45
N PRO A 169 10.84 -7.48 -10.16
CA PRO A 169 10.36 -8.35 -9.09
C PRO A 169 8.88 -8.72 -9.31
N ILE A 170 8.40 -9.74 -8.59
CA ILE A 170 7.01 -10.24 -8.69
C ILE A 170 5.98 -9.10 -8.64
N SER A 171 6.10 -8.20 -7.67
CA SER A 171 5.16 -7.10 -7.49
C SER A 171 5.12 -6.16 -8.70
N ALA A 172 6.28 -5.74 -9.23
CA ALA A 172 6.34 -4.89 -10.41
C ALA A 172 5.93 -5.64 -11.70
N SER A 173 6.23 -6.94 -11.82
CA SER A 173 5.78 -7.77 -12.95
C SER A 173 4.24 -7.86 -12.99
N ALA A 174 3.62 -8.10 -11.83
CA ALA A 174 2.16 -8.12 -11.70
C ALA A 174 1.52 -6.75 -11.99
N MET A 175 2.18 -5.66 -11.58
CA MET A 175 1.75 -4.29 -11.92
C MET A 175 1.84 -4.02 -13.43
N GLU A 176 2.89 -4.50 -14.10
CA GLU A 176 3.05 -4.36 -15.56
C GLU A 176 1.96 -5.13 -16.32
N GLU A 177 1.53 -6.31 -15.87
CA GLU A 177 0.38 -7.01 -16.48
C GLU A 177 -0.90 -6.16 -16.42
N VAL A 178 -1.17 -5.52 -15.28
CA VAL A 178 -2.32 -4.59 -15.13
C VAL A 178 -2.13 -3.37 -16.02
N ALA A 179 -0.92 -2.81 -16.07
CA ALA A 179 -0.59 -1.65 -16.86
C ALA A 179 -0.75 -1.92 -18.37
N ASP A 180 -0.29 -3.08 -18.85
CA ASP A 180 -0.49 -3.55 -20.22
C ASP A 180 -1.97 -3.74 -20.52
N TYR A 181 -2.70 -4.40 -19.63
CA TYR A 181 -4.13 -4.63 -19.83
C TYR A 181 -4.91 -3.33 -19.95
N TYR A 182 -4.60 -2.31 -19.13
CA TYR A 182 -5.30 -1.03 -19.14
C TYR A 182 -4.62 0.07 -19.97
N GLN A 183 -3.48 -0.22 -20.60
CA GLN A 183 -2.66 0.74 -21.37
C GLN A 183 -2.13 1.93 -20.56
N ILE A 184 -1.78 1.70 -19.30
CA ILE A 184 -1.28 2.71 -18.35
C ILE A 184 0.24 2.88 -18.48
N PRO A 185 0.78 4.09 -18.64
CA PRO A 185 2.23 4.31 -18.65
C PRO A 185 2.86 3.89 -17.33
N SER A 186 4.07 3.33 -17.39
CA SER A 186 4.88 3.02 -16.23
C SER A 186 6.32 3.53 -16.34
N ILE A 187 6.89 3.94 -15.20
CA ILE A 187 8.28 4.43 -15.09
C ILE A 187 8.96 3.72 -13.93
N SER A 188 10.01 2.95 -14.23
CA SER A 188 10.88 2.34 -13.24
C SER A 188 11.96 3.31 -12.77
N MET A 189 11.64 4.09 -11.73
CA MET A 189 12.63 4.96 -11.06
C MET A 189 13.80 4.16 -10.47
N ALA A 190 13.55 2.90 -10.14
CA ALA A 190 14.57 1.96 -9.69
C ALA A 190 15.70 1.76 -10.71
N PHE A 191 15.39 1.75 -12.00
CA PHE A 191 16.32 1.36 -13.06
C PHE A 191 17.62 2.18 -13.09
N PRO A 192 17.59 3.55 -13.13
CA PRO A 192 18.83 4.33 -13.09
C PRO A 192 19.61 4.18 -11.79
N ALA A 193 18.94 4.03 -10.65
CA ALA A 193 19.62 3.79 -9.37
C ALA A 193 20.33 2.44 -9.35
N VAL A 194 19.68 1.37 -9.84
CA VAL A 194 20.29 0.05 -9.96
C VAL A 194 21.48 0.06 -10.92
N ASN A 195 21.41 0.80 -12.03
CA ASN A 195 22.53 0.96 -12.95
C ASN A 195 23.73 1.65 -12.29
N LEU A 196 23.49 2.71 -11.51
CA LEU A 196 24.54 3.37 -10.74
C LEU A 196 25.16 2.43 -9.69
N ILE A 197 24.34 1.60 -9.04
CA ILE A 197 24.80 0.60 -8.07
C ILE A 197 25.66 -0.48 -8.75
N THR A 198 25.17 -1.03 -9.85
CA THR A 198 25.87 -2.08 -10.61
C THR A 198 27.18 -1.58 -11.19
N ALA A 199 27.26 -0.30 -11.58
CA ALA A 199 28.48 0.34 -12.05
C ALA A 199 29.43 0.79 -10.92
N GLY A 200 29.12 0.53 -9.64
CA GLY A 200 29.93 0.95 -8.50
C GLY A 200 29.97 2.45 -8.24
N LYS A 201 29.10 3.24 -8.90
CA LYS A 201 28.99 4.70 -8.73
C LYS A 201 28.06 5.09 -7.57
N MET A 202 27.27 4.13 -7.10
CA MET A 202 26.40 4.27 -5.95
C MET A 202 26.48 2.99 -5.10
N VAL A 203 26.42 3.11 -3.78
CA VAL A 203 26.26 1.97 -2.88
C VAL A 203 24.83 1.94 -2.36
N LEU A 204 24.24 0.74 -2.27
CA LEU A 204 22.83 0.60 -1.85
C LEU A 204 22.58 1.09 -0.42
N GLN A 205 23.53 0.81 0.50
CA GLN A 205 23.38 1.10 1.92
C GLN A 205 24.68 1.63 2.51
N GLY A 206 24.58 2.72 3.27
CA GLY A 206 25.72 3.34 3.96
C GLY A 206 25.29 4.58 4.76
N GLN A 207 26.28 5.28 5.32
CA GLN A 207 26.04 6.55 6.01
C GLN A 207 25.84 7.71 5.02
N ALA A 208 24.99 8.66 5.37
CA ALA A 208 24.79 9.87 4.57
C ALA A 208 26.06 10.72 4.51
N GLY A 209 26.19 11.55 3.47
CA GLY A 209 27.18 12.63 3.44
C GLY A 209 28.62 12.23 3.10
N SER A 210 28.85 11.04 2.53
CA SER A 210 30.17 10.73 1.94
C SER A 210 30.48 11.69 0.79
N THR A 211 31.58 12.44 0.89
CA THR A 211 32.03 13.42 -0.12
C THR A 211 33.18 12.91 -1.00
N THR A 212 33.79 11.78 -0.64
CA THR A 212 35.00 11.23 -1.26
C THR A 212 34.78 9.83 -1.86
N GLY A 213 33.57 9.29 -1.77
CA GLY A 213 33.21 7.95 -2.23
C GLY A 213 32.00 7.93 -3.18
N PRO A 214 31.57 6.74 -3.64
CA PRO A 214 30.35 6.59 -4.44
C PRO A 214 29.15 7.13 -3.66
N MET A 215 28.14 7.62 -4.38
CA MET A 215 26.89 8.10 -3.77
C MET A 215 26.27 7.00 -2.91
N VAL A 216 25.64 7.37 -1.80
CA VAL A 216 24.92 6.38 -0.98
C VAL A 216 23.44 6.47 -1.29
N PHE A 217 22.81 5.35 -1.63
CA PHE A 217 21.38 5.31 -1.95
C PHE A 217 20.51 5.52 -0.70
N SER A 218 20.76 4.76 0.37
CA SER A 218 19.93 4.76 1.60
C SER A 218 20.72 4.37 2.85
N ALA A 219 20.15 4.58 4.03
CA ALA A 219 20.72 4.10 5.31
C ALA A 219 20.40 2.62 5.61
N ASP A 220 19.30 2.10 5.05
CA ASP A 220 18.68 0.83 5.43
C ASP A 220 18.46 -0.14 4.26
N GLY A 221 18.83 0.25 3.04
CA GLY A 221 18.57 -0.52 1.83
C GLY A 221 17.14 -0.38 1.28
N VAL A 222 16.34 0.54 1.81
CA VAL A 222 14.93 0.74 1.46
C VAL A 222 14.61 2.21 1.18
N HIS A 223 14.88 3.10 2.13
CA HIS A 223 14.45 4.50 2.07
C HIS A 223 15.56 5.40 1.50
N PRO A 224 15.42 5.90 0.27
CA PRO A 224 16.49 6.66 -0.37
C PRO A 224 16.80 7.95 0.39
N PHE A 225 18.04 8.41 0.38
CA PHE A 225 18.36 9.74 0.88
C PHE A 225 17.79 10.82 -0.06
N PRO A 226 17.31 11.95 0.49
CA PRO A 226 16.78 13.07 -0.30
C PRO A 226 17.72 13.55 -1.40
N GLU A 227 19.01 13.67 -1.12
CA GLU A 227 19.96 14.31 -2.06
C GLU A 227 20.56 13.36 -3.09
N THR A 228 20.44 12.05 -2.91
CA THR A 228 21.00 11.04 -3.82
C THR A 228 19.90 10.20 -4.46
N GLY A 229 19.44 9.13 -3.80
CA GLY A 229 18.51 8.17 -4.39
C GLY A 229 17.17 8.79 -4.78
N HIS A 230 16.63 9.71 -3.97
CA HIS A 230 15.42 10.45 -4.34
C HIS A 230 15.63 11.42 -5.51
N THR A 231 16.81 12.03 -5.63
CA THR A 231 17.18 12.83 -6.81
C THR A 231 17.21 11.96 -8.06
N VAL A 232 17.85 10.79 -8.01
CA VAL A 232 17.88 9.84 -9.14
C VAL A 232 16.46 9.44 -9.57
N TYR A 233 15.59 9.15 -8.61
CA TYR A 233 14.19 8.83 -8.87
C TYR A 233 13.43 10.00 -9.53
N ALA A 234 13.61 11.21 -9.03
CA ALA A 234 12.97 12.39 -9.60
C ALA A 234 13.44 12.66 -11.03
N GLU A 235 14.74 12.56 -11.31
CA GLU A 235 15.27 12.75 -12.67
C GLU A 235 14.73 11.73 -13.67
N ALA A 236 14.55 10.47 -13.25
CA ALA A 236 13.90 9.44 -14.07
C ALA A 236 12.48 9.87 -14.47
N ILE A 237 11.67 10.32 -13.52
CA ILE A 237 10.31 10.79 -13.81
C ILE A 237 10.34 12.01 -14.72
N LYS A 238 11.15 13.04 -14.43
CA LYS A 238 11.23 14.26 -15.24
C LYS A 238 11.56 13.94 -16.71
N LYS A 239 12.60 13.13 -16.92
CA LYS A 239 13.02 12.64 -18.24
C LYS A 239 11.85 12.01 -18.99
N HIS A 240 11.10 11.13 -18.34
CA HIS A 240 10.00 10.39 -18.97
C HIS A 240 8.71 11.19 -19.10
N LEU A 241 8.43 12.15 -18.22
CA LEU A 241 7.31 13.07 -18.38
C LEU A 241 7.48 13.97 -19.61
N ILE A 242 8.70 14.41 -19.93
CA ILE A 242 8.99 15.15 -21.17
C ILE A 242 8.62 14.30 -22.39
N GLN A 243 8.99 13.01 -22.39
CA GLN A 243 8.66 12.10 -23.50
C GLN A 243 7.14 11.83 -23.58
N LEU A 244 6.47 11.67 -22.44
CA LEU A 244 5.03 11.42 -22.39
C LEU A 244 4.17 12.58 -22.92
N GLN A 245 4.70 13.80 -23.03
CA GLN A 245 3.99 14.94 -23.63
C GLN A 245 3.51 14.67 -25.06
N SER A 246 4.27 13.89 -25.82
CA SER A 246 3.98 13.57 -27.22
C SER A 246 3.33 12.20 -27.42
N VAL A 247 3.02 11.48 -26.33
CA VAL A 247 2.46 10.12 -26.38
C VAL A 247 0.98 10.12 -26.03
N GLY A 248 0.22 9.29 -26.76
CA GLY A 248 -1.20 9.09 -26.53
C GLY A 248 -2.08 9.92 -27.46
N LYS A 249 -3.38 9.61 -27.44
CA LYS A 249 -4.40 10.35 -28.18
C LYS A 249 -5.47 10.82 -27.22
N LYS A 250 -6.02 12.01 -27.48
CA LYS A 250 -7.14 12.56 -26.70
C LYS A 250 -8.34 11.62 -26.81
N GLY A 251 -8.90 11.24 -25.67
CA GLY A 251 -10.05 10.34 -25.58
C GLY A 251 -10.19 9.76 -24.18
N LYS A 252 -11.42 9.46 -23.76
CA LYS A 252 -11.66 8.86 -22.44
C LYS A 252 -10.99 7.48 -22.35
N HIS A 253 -10.26 7.21 -21.27
CA HIS A 253 -9.64 5.91 -21.01
C HIS A 253 -10.66 4.78 -21.05
N THR A 254 -10.32 3.63 -21.62
CA THR A 254 -11.29 2.53 -21.74
C THR A 254 -11.32 1.67 -20.48
N LEU A 255 -12.44 1.72 -19.75
CA LEU A 255 -12.71 0.79 -18.66
C LEU A 255 -13.11 -0.57 -19.24
N LYS A 256 -12.13 -1.44 -19.46
CA LYS A 256 -12.32 -2.81 -19.99
C LYS A 256 -13.11 -3.69 -19.00
N LYS A 257 -13.44 -4.91 -19.43
CA LYS A 257 -13.87 -5.97 -18.49
C LYS A 257 -12.79 -6.17 -17.43
N ALA A 258 -13.17 -6.52 -16.21
CA ALA A 258 -12.19 -6.83 -15.19
C ALA A 258 -11.29 -8.01 -15.62
N LEU A 259 -9.98 -7.84 -15.45
CA LEU A 259 -8.92 -8.83 -15.59
C LEU A 259 -9.02 -9.88 -14.47
N MET A 260 -9.17 -9.41 -13.23
CA MET A 260 -9.32 -10.24 -12.03
C MET A 260 -10.78 -10.23 -11.58
N SER A 261 -11.35 -11.41 -11.37
CA SER A 261 -12.72 -11.55 -10.85
C SER A 261 -12.89 -10.96 -9.44
N ASN A 262 -11.85 -11.07 -8.62
CA ASN A 262 -11.82 -10.62 -7.23
C ASN A 262 -11.07 -9.29 -7.04
N ASN A 263 -10.95 -8.45 -8.07
CA ASN A 263 -10.31 -7.12 -7.91
C ASN A 263 -10.98 -6.25 -6.83
N LEU A 264 -10.25 -5.23 -6.36
CA LEU A 264 -10.69 -4.31 -5.32
C LEU A 264 -11.49 -3.10 -5.84
N GLU A 265 -12.20 -3.19 -6.97
CA GLU A 265 -12.95 -2.04 -7.55
C GLU A 265 -14.07 -1.50 -6.65
N LYS A 266 -14.55 -2.32 -5.70
CA LYS A 266 -15.62 -1.97 -4.74
C LYS A 266 -15.11 -1.76 -3.33
N ALA A 267 -13.80 -1.86 -3.12
CA ALA A 267 -13.19 -1.66 -1.81
C ALA A 267 -13.39 -0.21 -1.35
N ASN A 268 -13.71 -0.03 -0.06
CA ASN A 268 -14.01 1.28 0.49
C ASN A 268 -13.62 1.37 1.97
N LEU A 269 -13.24 2.58 2.40
CA LEU A 269 -12.95 2.96 3.77
C LEU A 269 -14.12 3.77 4.31
N LEU A 270 -14.92 3.16 5.18
CA LEU A 270 -16.05 3.81 5.84
C LEU A 270 -15.58 4.64 7.04
N ALA A 271 -16.05 5.88 7.09
CA ALA A 271 -15.83 6.78 8.21
C ALA A 271 -16.61 6.34 9.46
N LEU A 272 -16.05 6.60 10.64
CA LEU A 272 -16.60 6.17 11.93
C LEU A 272 -17.87 6.90 12.37
N ASP A 273 -18.20 8.03 11.75
CA ASP A 273 -19.40 8.79 12.08
C ASP A 273 -20.69 8.05 11.70
N ASN A 274 -20.60 7.11 10.75
CA ASN A 274 -21.74 6.36 10.22
C ASN A 274 -21.82 4.91 10.75
N ILE A 275 -21.08 4.57 11.82
CA ILE A 275 -21.10 3.20 12.38
C ILE A 275 -21.92 3.13 13.67
N GLU A 276 -22.66 2.02 13.83
CA GLU A 276 -23.38 1.69 15.05
C GLU A 276 -22.36 1.31 16.13
N LYS A 277 -22.36 2.03 17.26
CA LYS A 277 -21.45 1.80 18.39
C LYS A 277 -22.16 2.09 19.71
N SER A 278 -21.78 1.36 20.75
CA SER A 278 -22.25 1.62 22.11
C SER A 278 -21.62 2.91 22.70
N SER A 279 -22.06 3.35 23.88
CA SER A 279 -21.74 4.68 24.40
C SER A 279 -20.32 4.85 24.95
N GLY A 280 -19.60 3.78 25.25
CA GLY A 280 -18.27 3.82 25.88
C GLY A 280 -17.10 4.07 24.92
N TRP A 281 -17.37 4.43 23.65
CA TRP A 281 -16.32 4.80 22.69
C TRP A 281 -16.04 6.30 22.73
N GLN A 282 -14.79 6.65 23.04
CA GLN A 282 -14.36 8.05 23.18
C GLN A 282 -13.49 8.47 22.00
N ARG A 283 -13.65 9.71 21.53
CA ARG A 283 -12.78 10.29 20.49
C ARG A 283 -11.41 10.62 21.09
N VAL A 284 -10.35 10.14 20.45
CA VAL A 284 -8.96 10.20 20.94
C VAL A 284 -7.95 10.55 19.84
N ASP A 285 -8.28 11.56 19.01
CA ASP A 285 -7.43 12.00 17.91
C ASP A 285 -6.02 12.41 18.34
N SER A 286 -5.82 12.75 19.62
CA SER A 286 -4.51 13.04 20.19
C SER A 286 -3.48 11.92 19.96
N VAL A 287 -3.92 10.67 19.77
CA VAL A 287 -3.03 9.53 19.47
C VAL A 287 -2.36 9.64 18.09
N VAL A 288 -2.96 10.40 17.16
CA VAL A 288 -2.43 10.62 15.81
C VAL A 288 -1.80 12.00 15.62
N VAL A 289 -2.00 12.95 16.54
CA VAL A 289 -1.44 14.31 16.42
C VAL A 289 0.09 14.27 16.26
N GLY A 290 0.59 15.04 15.30
CA GLY A 290 2.02 15.09 14.96
C GLY A 290 2.54 13.87 14.19
N LYS A 291 1.70 12.87 13.90
CA LYS A 291 2.07 11.73 13.05
C LYS A 291 1.88 12.08 11.58
N ALA A 292 2.75 11.55 10.74
CA ALA A 292 2.66 11.75 9.29
C ALA A 292 1.27 11.37 8.73
N TYR A 293 0.68 10.26 9.20
CA TYR A 293 -0.62 9.79 8.69
C TYR A 293 -1.84 10.50 9.32
N ALA A 294 -1.67 11.50 10.20
CA ALA A 294 -2.77 12.12 10.94
C ALA A 294 -3.87 12.71 10.03
N SER A 295 -3.48 13.39 8.95
CA SER A 295 -4.42 13.96 7.96
C SER A 295 -5.19 12.90 7.16
N LEU A 296 -4.73 11.64 7.22
CA LEU A 296 -5.30 10.49 6.52
C LEU A 296 -6.05 9.56 7.49
N LEU A 297 -6.12 9.91 8.78
CA LEU A 297 -6.88 9.22 9.81
C LEU A 297 -7.46 10.27 10.78
N THR A 298 -8.41 11.06 10.28
CA THR A 298 -8.87 12.31 10.92
C THR A 298 -9.80 12.12 12.13
N SER A 299 -10.25 10.89 12.37
CA SER A 299 -11.08 10.54 13.52
C SER A 299 -10.61 9.20 14.05
N VAL A 300 -10.27 9.15 15.34
CA VAL A 300 -9.94 7.91 16.04
C VAL A 300 -10.81 7.81 17.29
N ILE A 301 -11.47 6.66 17.45
CA ILE A 301 -12.21 6.34 18.67
C ILE A 301 -11.50 5.21 19.43
N ALA A 302 -11.62 5.20 20.76
CA ALA A 302 -11.07 4.13 21.57
C ALA A 302 -11.96 3.70 22.72
N SER A 303 -11.78 2.43 23.08
CA SER A 303 -12.29 1.82 24.31
C SER A 303 -11.38 0.66 24.71
N ASP A 304 -11.23 0.42 26.01
CA ASP A 304 -10.64 -0.77 26.62
C ASP A 304 -11.67 -1.60 27.40
N ASP A 305 -12.95 -1.21 27.36
CA ASP A 305 -14.07 -1.88 28.01
C ASP A 305 -14.58 -3.05 27.14
N THR A 306 -14.64 -4.24 27.75
CA THR A 306 -15.04 -5.48 27.07
C THR A 306 -16.56 -5.62 26.89
N SER A 307 -17.35 -4.78 27.54
CA SER A 307 -18.82 -4.71 27.36
C SER A 307 -19.21 -3.91 26.12
N GLU A 308 -18.34 -3.00 25.67
CA GLU A 308 -18.57 -2.11 24.54
C GLU A 308 -18.40 -2.84 23.18
N SER A 309 -19.12 -2.35 22.16
CA SER A 309 -19.11 -2.96 20.83
C SER A 309 -19.31 -1.96 19.70
N ILE A 310 -18.84 -2.35 18.52
CA ILE A 310 -19.12 -1.70 17.25
C ILE A 310 -19.79 -2.72 16.35
N LYS A 311 -20.89 -2.31 15.69
CA LYS A 311 -21.59 -3.12 14.71
C LYS A 311 -21.51 -2.49 13.33
N VAL A 312 -21.25 -3.32 12.33
CA VAL A 312 -21.15 -2.94 10.93
C VAL A 312 -22.00 -3.90 10.12
N ARG A 313 -22.86 -3.34 9.27
CA ARG A 313 -23.59 -4.10 8.25
C ARG A 313 -23.04 -3.69 6.88
N PHE A 314 -22.67 -4.66 6.07
CA PHE A 314 -22.19 -4.39 4.71
C PHE A 314 -22.57 -5.52 3.76
N LYS A 315 -22.58 -5.23 2.46
CA LYS A 315 -22.73 -6.23 1.41
C LYS A 315 -21.40 -6.38 0.68
N GLY A 316 -20.80 -7.56 0.70
CA GLY A 316 -19.43 -7.69 0.25
C GLY A 316 -18.82 -9.09 0.35
N THR A 317 -17.50 -9.12 0.30
CA THR A 317 -16.64 -10.33 0.32
C THR A 317 -15.43 -10.19 1.24
N SER A 318 -15.20 -9.02 1.82
CA SER A 318 -14.16 -8.80 2.81
C SER A 318 -14.53 -7.70 3.79
N PHE A 319 -13.99 -7.84 5.00
CA PHE A 319 -14.14 -6.91 6.10
C PHE A 319 -12.77 -6.60 6.70
N GLY A 320 -12.55 -5.39 7.20
CA GLY A 320 -11.31 -5.05 7.87
C GLY A 320 -11.44 -3.80 8.71
N ILE A 321 -10.36 -3.45 9.38
CA ILE A 321 -10.24 -2.21 10.13
C ILE A 321 -8.92 -1.53 9.82
N VAL A 322 -8.94 -0.20 9.86
CA VAL A 322 -7.74 0.63 10.03
C VAL A 322 -7.79 1.23 11.44
N ASP A 323 -6.66 1.19 12.12
CA ASP A 323 -6.56 1.51 13.54
C ASP A 323 -5.14 1.96 13.90
N VAL A 324 -4.96 2.33 15.15
CA VAL A 324 -3.65 2.67 15.72
C VAL A 324 -3.25 1.60 16.73
N ILE A 325 -2.05 1.05 16.57
CA ILE A 325 -1.48 0.10 17.53
C ILE A 325 -0.28 0.71 18.22
N GLY A 326 -0.08 0.35 19.49
CA GLY A 326 1.03 0.83 20.30
C GLY A 326 1.05 0.18 21.69
N PRO A 327 1.81 0.76 22.63
CA PRO A 327 2.05 0.17 23.95
C PRO A 327 0.78 -0.30 24.69
N SER A 328 -0.26 0.54 24.65
CA SER A 328 -1.52 0.34 25.37
C SER A 328 -2.54 -0.51 24.62
N SER A 329 -2.22 -1.02 23.43
CA SER A 329 -3.18 -1.73 22.60
C SER A 329 -3.40 -3.17 23.08
N GLY A 330 -4.61 -3.68 22.87
CA GLY A 330 -5.05 -5.01 23.32
C GLY A 330 -5.22 -6.02 22.18
N GLN A 331 -6.10 -6.98 22.40
CA GLN A 331 -6.62 -7.89 21.39
C GLN A 331 -8.11 -7.59 21.17
N ILE A 332 -8.62 -7.82 19.97
CA ILE A 332 -10.04 -7.70 19.66
C ILE A 332 -10.66 -9.06 19.30
N LYS A 333 -11.96 -9.16 19.52
CA LYS A 333 -12.83 -10.22 18.99
C LYS A 333 -13.65 -9.64 17.85
N VAL A 334 -13.64 -10.32 16.70
CA VAL A 334 -14.44 -9.98 15.53
C VAL A 334 -15.39 -11.13 15.25
N TYR A 335 -16.68 -10.89 15.43
CA TYR A 335 -17.76 -11.82 15.08
C TYR A 335 -18.25 -11.46 13.69
N ILE A 336 -18.29 -12.43 12.78
CA ILE A 336 -18.82 -12.27 11.43
C ILE A 336 -19.98 -13.24 11.28
N ASP A 337 -21.17 -12.71 11.07
CA ASP A 337 -22.44 -13.44 11.04
C ASP A 337 -22.58 -14.35 12.29
N ASN A 338 -22.83 -15.64 12.07
CA ASN A 338 -22.97 -16.65 13.11
C ASN A 338 -21.70 -17.51 13.28
N GLU A 339 -20.55 -17.07 12.75
CA GLU A 339 -19.28 -17.79 12.91
C GLU A 339 -18.66 -17.57 14.30
N PRO A 340 -17.84 -18.50 14.79
CA PRO A 340 -17.01 -18.27 15.97
C PRO A 340 -16.15 -17.00 15.83
N PRO A 341 -15.91 -16.26 16.93
CA PRO A 341 -15.14 -15.02 16.86
C PRO A 341 -13.71 -15.27 16.41
N ARG A 342 -13.22 -14.35 15.58
CA ARG A 342 -11.81 -14.25 15.22
C ARG A 342 -11.10 -13.37 16.24
N TYR A 343 -9.95 -13.83 16.72
CA TYR A 343 -9.14 -13.11 17.69
C TYR A 343 -7.98 -12.44 16.97
N ILE A 344 -7.86 -11.12 17.09
CA ILE A 344 -6.85 -10.35 16.37
C ILE A 344 -6.07 -9.51 17.37
N ASN A 345 -4.78 -9.78 17.48
CA ASN A 345 -3.89 -8.96 18.30
C ASN A 345 -3.73 -7.59 17.65
N ARG A 346 -4.01 -6.54 18.42
CA ARG A 346 -3.71 -5.16 18.06
C ARG A 346 -2.43 -4.69 18.75
N PHE A 347 -1.53 -5.62 19.02
CA PHE A 347 -0.22 -5.42 19.63
C PHE A 347 0.77 -6.37 18.97
N ASP A 348 1.93 -5.87 18.59
CA ASP A 348 2.99 -6.62 17.91
C ASP A 348 4.37 -6.28 18.46
N GLU A 349 5.42 -6.86 17.90
CA GLU A 349 6.80 -6.67 18.33
C GLU A 349 7.35 -5.25 18.10
N TYR A 350 6.61 -4.38 17.39
CA TYR A 350 6.95 -2.98 17.10
C TYR A 350 6.17 -1.99 17.97
N ALA A 351 5.25 -2.45 18.81
CA ALA A 351 4.36 -1.64 19.63
C ALA A 351 5.05 -0.93 20.81
N THR A 352 6.28 -0.42 20.61
CA THR A 352 6.99 0.49 21.51
C THR A 352 6.59 1.95 21.31
N TYR A 353 5.87 2.26 20.23
CA TYR A 353 5.28 3.55 19.91
C TYR A 353 3.96 3.38 19.15
N TYR A 354 3.14 4.43 19.07
CA TYR A 354 1.89 4.40 18.33
C TYR A 354 2.11 4.60 16.83
N ARG A 355 1.56 3.66 16.04
CA ARG A 355 1.61 3.66 14.58
C ARG A 355 0.26 3.24 13.99
N MET A 356 -0.05 3.73 12.81
CA MET A 356 -1.18 3.23 12.04
C MET A 356 -0.94 1.77 11.69
N ASN A 357 -2.00 0.98 11.68
CA ASN A 357 -2.01 -0.37 11.18
C ASN A 357 -3.37 -0.66 10.52
N TYR A 358 -3.46 -1.78 9.82
CA TYR A 358 -4.72 -2.27 9.29
C TYR A 358 -4.72 -3.79 9.28
N THR A 359 -5.92 -4.37 9.22
CA THR A 359 -6.10 -5.81 9.02
C THR A 359 -7.31 -6.04 8.13
N ILE A 360 -7.22 -7.01 7.22
CA ILE A 360 -8.28 -7.36 6.29
C ILE A 360 -8.55 -8.85 6.41
N ILE A 361 -9.81 -9.17 6.59
CA ILE A 361 -10.39 -10.50 6.54
C ILE A 361 -10.98 -10.68 5.14
N ASN A 362 -10.30 -11.48 4.33
CA ASN A 362 -10.75 -11.85 2.98
C ASN A 362 -11.51 -13.18 2.98
N GLY A 363 -12.13 -13.50 1.83
CA GLY A 363 -12.74 -14.80 1.58
C GLY A 363 -14.13 -15.00 2.18
N LEU A 364 -14.83 -13.91 2.51
CA LEU A 364 -16.23 -14.00 2.91
C LEU A 364 -17.09 -14.33 1.67
N LYS A 365 -18.17 -15.10 1.88
CA LYS A 365 -19.13 -15.40 0.81
C LYS A 365 -19.77 -14.09 0.34
N ALA A 366 -19.93 -13.91 -0.97
CA ALA A 366 -20.61 -12.73 -1.49
C ALA A 366 -22.03 -12.63 -0.92
N GLY A 367 -22.32 -11.58 -0.16
CA GLY A 367 -23.60 -11.46 0.52
C GLY A 367 -23.67 -10.27 1.48
N ASN A 368 -24.76 -10.20 2.23
CA ASN A 368 -24.89 -9.27 3.35
C ASN A 368 -24.24 -9.90 4.59
N HIS A 369 -23.51 -9.10 5.36
CA HIS A 369 -22.82 -9.52 6.56
C HIS A 369 -23.13 -8.63 7.77
N GLU A 370 -23.37 -9.31 8.88
CA GLU A 370 -23.29 -8.91 10.29
C GLU A 370 -21.87 -8.85 10.86
N VAL A 371 -21.25 -7.72 11.18
CA VAL A 371 -19.98 -7.74 11.93
C VAL A 371 -20.10 -7.03 13.27
N THR A 372 -19.66 -7.71 14.33
CA THR A 372 -19.51 -7.11 15.67
C THR A 372 -18.04 -7.15 16.10
N ILE A 373 -17.48 -5.99 16.46
CA ILE A 373 -16.14 -5.86 17.05
C ILE A 373 -16.27 -5.58 18.54
N LYS A 374 -15.49 -6.29 19.35
CA LYS A 374 -15.35 -6.05 20.80
C LYS A 374 -13.89 -6.11 21.24
N VAL A 375 -13.55 -5.40 22.31
CA VAL A 375 -12.27 -5.59 23.00
C VAL A 375 -12.25 -6.97 23.66
N SER A 376 -11.16 -7.72 23.49
CA SER A 376 -10.97 -9.02 24.14
C SER A 376 -10.60 -8.82 25.62
N PRO A 377 -11.13 -9.64 26.56
CA PRO A 377 -10.64 -9.65 27.93
C PRO A 377 -9.22 -10.22 28.07
N GLU A 378 -8.71 -10.86 27.02
CA GLU A 378 -7.41 -11.52 26.98
C GLU A 378 -6.26 -10.57 27.36
N LYS A 379 -5.38 -11.04 28.26
CA LYS A 379 -4.17 -10.31 28.65
C LYS A 379 -2.98 -10.85 27.86
N LEU A 380 -2.57 -10.11 26.84
CA LEU A 380 -1.42 -10.45 26.02
C LEU A 380 -0.12 -10.44 26.84
N ASP A 381 0.76 -11.42 26.61
CA ASP A 381 2.15 -11.38 27.06
C ASP A 381 2.96 -10.42 26.18
N LYS A 382 2.77 -9.12 26.44
CA LYS A 382 3.41 -8.03 25.69
C LYS A 382 4.93 -8.07 25.80
N ALA A 383 5.48 -8.53 26.93
CA ALA A 383 6.92 -8.65 27.11
C ALA A 383 7.52 -9.69 26.16
N SER A 384 6.94 -10.89 26.10
CA SER A 384 7.37 -11.92 25.16
C SER A 384 7.18 -11.52 23.70
N ILE A 385 6.10 -10.79 23.36
CA ILE A 385 5.89 -10.29 22.00
C ILE A 385 7.00 -9.30 21.60
N LEU A 386 7.32 -8.32 22.44
CA LEU A 386 8.37 -7.33 22.17
C LEU A 386 9.77 -7.93 22.11
N GLN A 387 10.02 -8.98 22.91
CA GLN A 387 11.32 -9.65 22.95
C GLN A 387 11.71 -10.30 21.61
N LYS A 388 10.75 -10.58 20.71
CA LYS A 388 11.03 -11.02 19.34
C LYS A 388 11.91 -10.04 18.54
N ARG A 389 11.95 -8.76 18.94
CA ARG A 389 12.83 -7.73 18.38
C ARG A 389 13.82 -7.16 19.39
N ASN A 390 14.08 -7.88 20.49
CA ASN A 390 14.93 -7.44 21.59
C ASN A 390 14.48 -6.12 22.25
N ASN A 391 13.20 -5.77 22.13
CA ASN A 391 12.62 -4.62 22.79
C ASN A 391 12.27 -4.97 24.25
N LYS A 392 12.47 -4.02 25.17
CA LYS A 392 12.17 -4.16 26.59
C LYS A 392 11.10 -3.15 27.04
N ILE A 393 10.27 -3.55 28.00
CA ILE A 393 9.31 -2.66 28.64
C ILE A 393 10.04 -1.87 29.74
N ASN A 394 10.46 -0.65 29.40
CA ASN A 394 11.15 0.24 30.34
C ASN A 394 10.15 0.99 31.26
N ASN A 395 8.90 1.14 30.83
CA ASN A 395 7.83 1.77 31.60
C ASN A 395 6.55 0.90 31.52
N PRO A 396 6.33 0.00 32.50
CA PRO A 396 5.19 -0.91 32.50
C PRO A 396 3.82 -0.22 32.37
N LYS A 397 3.66 0.98 32.93
CA LYS A 397 2.39 1.72 32.91
C LYS A 397 1.88 2.00 31.50
N LEU A 398 2.77 2.17 30.53
CA LEU A 398 2.38 2.37 29.12
C LEU A 398 1.70 1.14 28.51
N TYR A 399 1.94 -0.05 29.07
CA TYR A 399 1.52 -1.33 28.51
C TYR A 399 0.38 -2.01 29.27
N GLU A 400 -0.06 -1.45 30.41
CA GLU A 400 -1.11 -2.02 31.25
C GLU A 400 -2.50 -2.06 30.60
N LYS A 401 -2.76 -1.10 29.69
CA LYS A 401 -4.04 -0.94 29.03
C LYS A 401 -4.22 -1.88 27.84
N LYS A 402 -5.47 -2.04 27.39
CA LYS A 402 -5.87 -2.95 26.30
C LYS A 402 -6.82 -2.28 25.28
N PHE A 403 -6.51 -1.04 24.93
CA PHE A 403 -7.34 -0.26 24.03
C PHE A 403 -7.40 -0.87 22.62
N LEU A 404 -8.55 -0.73 21.98
CA LEU A 404 -8.65 -0.64 20.53
C LEU A 404 -8.70 0.85 20.16
N TYR A 405 -7.82 1.32 19.28
CA TYR A 405 -7.87 2.68 18.72
C TYR A 405 -8.35 2.63 17.27
N LEU A 406 -9.66 2.53 17.06
CA LEU A 406 -10.22 2.36 15.74
C LEU A 406 -10.23 3.69 14.95
N GLY A 407 -9.77 3.65 13.71
CA GLY A 407 -9.77 4.81 12.80
C GLY A 407 -10.69 4.67 11.57
N GLY A 408 -11.14 3.46 11.24
CA GLY A 408 -12.08 3.25 10.14
C GLY A 408 -12.38 1.78 9.86
N ILE A 409 -13.41 1.54 9.05
CA ILE A 409 -13.85 0.21 8.63
C ILE A 409 -13.55 0.01 7.15
N LEU A 410 -12.99 -1.14 6.80
CA LEU A 410 -12.65 -1.54 5.43
C LEU A 410 -13.68 -2.56 4.95
N VAL A 411 -14.35 -2.31 3.82
CA VAL A 411 -15.31 -3.26 3.22
C VAL A 411 -15.14 -3.31 1.71
N LYS A 412 -15.55 -4.42 1.08
CA LYS A 412 -15.56 -4.57 -0.38
C LYS A 412 -16.74 -5.41 -0.85
#